data_AF-R9XIE6-F1
#
_entry.id   AF-R9XIE6-F1
#
_cell.length_a   1.000
_cell.length_b   1.000
_cell.length_c   1.000
_cell.angle_alpha   90.00
_cell.angle_beta   90.00
_cell.angle_gamma   90.00
#
_symmetry.space_group_name_H-M   'P 1'
#
loop_
_entity.id
_entity.type
_entity.pdbx_description
1 polymer ?
#
loop_
_entity_poly.entity_id
_entity_poly.type
_entity_poly.pdbx_seq_one_letter_code
_entity_poly.pdbx_strand_id
1 'polypeptide(L)'
;MAKPFTHYAAHRHLVLSWYRYTFRITDYVPISSLLRRQAREVVRETMLKHRGTQSSWRVLQLLEDMKRLNSYLAAADIEGAWQMVKKYAAKPKTQEELLPMPAKHYSDPNKDKEAHYYWRYHQELKSKHLLPAVIPKDYMEKLIAPLARHASDLRTLDVVQRELQRPPKTYLSYTMVGSDRLWFVRSAVNRKKRQSRRLTAIIVTMRKAAQRSLDQSNRLKEEAVWASQEAAWEQLLATGTLPSNGAKSDWQPGQAWLEPYEAAFRILLTNRTRRTQKLQRYGAHLSRLQLPYYSKCSAAMHARRAKRFECFQKELHTVNPFVPGRDLGSLLSKWRMVNGKNYYR
;
A
#
# COMPACT_ATOMS: atom_id res chain seq x y z
N MET A 1 0.50 35.43 13.65
CA MET A 1 0.76 35.11 12.23
C MET A 1 -0.19 34.01 11.77
N ALA A 2 -0.95 34.23 10.69
CA ALA A 2 -1.87 33.22 10.15
C ALA A 2 -1.10 31.99 9.64
N LYS A 3 -1.55 30.79 9.98
CA LYS A 3 -0.90 29.54 9.53
C LYS A 3 -1.15 29.36 8.02
N PRO A 4 -0.15 28.91 7.23
CA PRO A 4 -0.36 28.62 5.81
C PRO A 4 -1.48 27.60 5.58
N PHE A 5 -2.29 27.81 4.53
CA PHE A 5 -3.43 26.95 4.19
C PHE A 5 -3.04 25.49 3.94
N THR A 6 -1.78 25.24 3.58
CA THR A 6 -1.20 23.91 3.40
C THR A 6 -1.20 23.06 4.67
N HIS A 7 -1.21 23.67 5.87
CA HIS A 7 -1.25 22.93 7.13
C HIS A 7 -2.65 22.39 7.46
N TYR A 8 -3.70 22.97 6.89
CA TYR A 8 -5.07 22.50 7.11
C TYR A 8 -5.31 21.22 6.31
N ALA A 9 -5.63 20.12 7.02
CA ALA A 9 -5.90 18.82 6.40
C ALA A 9 -7.09 18.89 5.43
N ALA A 10 -8.17 19.58 5.80
CA ALA A 10 -9.35 19.75 4.96
C ALA A 10 -9.03 20.41 3.61
N HIS A 11 -8.20 21.46 3.61
CA HIS A 11 -7.77 22.13 2.39
C HIS A 11 -6.92 21.22 1.50
N ARG A 12 -5.98 20.46 2.08
CA ARG A 12 -5.20 19.46 1.35
C ARG A 12 -6.08 18.39 0.70
N HIS A 13 -7.09 17.91 1.42
CA HIS A 13 -8.05 16.94 0.89
C HIS A 13 -8.87 17.52 -0.26
N LEU A 14 -9.33 18.78 -0.15
CA LEU A 14 -10.05 19.49 -1.20
C LEU A 14 -9.20 19.63 -2.47
N VAL A 15 -7.97 20.14 -2.37
CA VAL A 15 -7.08 20.30 -3.53
C VAL A 15 -6.84 18.96 -4.23
N LEU A 16 -6.58 17.90 -3.46
CA LEU A 16 -6.35 16.56 -3.99
C LEU A 16 -7.61 15.93 -4.59
N SER A 17 -8.80 16.21 -4.06
CA SER A 17 -10.04 15.67 -4.60
C SER A 17 -10.35 16.27 -5.96
N TRP A 18 -10.21 17.59 -6.12
CA TRP A 18 -10.37 18.27 -7.40
C TRP A 18 -9.35 17.82 -8.44
N TYR A 19 -8.07 17.73 -8.05
CA TYR A 19 -7.02 17.20 -8.92
C TYR A 19 -7.35 15.79 -9.41
N ARG A 20 -7.69 14.87 -8.50
CA ARG A 20 -8.06 13.49 -8.85
C ARG A 20 -9.31 13.43 -9.73
N TYR A 21 -10.27 14.31 -9.49
CA TYR A 21 -11.49 14.41 -10.28
C TYR A 21 -11.17 14.80 -11.73
N THR A 22 -10.29 15.79 -11.95
CA THR A 22 -9.81 16.16 -13.29
C THR A 22 -9.17 14.99 -14.03
N PHE A 23 -8.27 14.23 -13.39
CA PHE A 23 -7.65 13.06 -14.03
C PHE A 23 -8.69 11.99 -14.38
N ARG A 24 -9.66 11.74 -13.51
CA ARG A 24 -10.73 10.77 -13.79
C ARG A 24 -11.61 11.21 -14.96
N ILE A 25 -12.13 12.44 -14.95
CA ILE A 25 -13.00 12.93 -16.02
C ILE A 25 -12.29 12.86 -17.37
N THR A 26 -11.02 13.28 -17.43
CA THR A 26 -10.24 13.24 -18.68
C THR A 26 -10.06 11.83 -19.25
N ASP A 27 -10.12 10.77 -18.43
CA ASP A 27 -10.09 9.38 -18.91
C ASP A 27 -11.46 8.86 -19.36
N TYR A 28 -12.55 9.31 -18.71
CA TYR A 28 -13.90 8.78 -18.96
C TYR A 28 -14.69 9.54 -20.03
N VAL A 29 -14.46 10.83 -20.21
CA VAL A 29 -15.18 11.64 -21.21
C VAL A 29 -14.50 11.51 -22.58
N PRO A 30 -15.28 11.33 -23.67
CA PRO A 30 -14.74 11.25 -25.03
C PRO A 30 -14.23 12.62 -25.50
N ILE A 31 -13.00 12.94 -25.14
CA ILE A 31 -12.30 14.18 -25.50
C ILE A 31 -11.06 13.83 -26.33
N SER A 32 -10.60 14.75 -27.18
CA SER A 32 -9.38 14.55 -27.97
C SER A 32 -8.17 14.18 -27.11
N SER A 33 -7.34 13.27 -27.62
CA SER A 33 -6.13 12.78 -26.92
C SER A 33 -5.14 13.91 -26.62
N LEU A 34 -5.10 14.92 -27.48
CA LEU A 34 -4.26 16.11 -27.34
C LEU A 34 -4.74 17.00 -26.20
N LEU A 35 -6.06 17.23 -26.08
CA LEU A 35 -6.63 17.97 -24.94
C LEU A 35 -6.47 17.23 -23.62
N ARG A 36 -6.68 15.92 -23.63
CA ARG A 36 -6.39 15.07 -22.47
C ARG A 36 -4.95 15.24 -21.99
N ARG A 37 -3.97 15.22 -22.90
CA ARG A 37 -2.55 15.38 -22.54
C ARG A 37 -2.26 16.77 -21.98
N GLN A 38 -2.66 17.82 -22.69
CA GLN A 38 -2.36 19.20 -22.29
C GLN A 38 -3.05 19.60 -20.99
N ALA A 39 -4.31 19.23 -20.78
CA ALA A 39 -5.01 19.49 -19.52
C ALA A 39 -4.29 18.85 -18.32
N ARG A 40 -3.81 17.61 -18.47
CA ARG A 40 -3.07 16.90 -17.42
C ARG A 40 -1.72 17.52 -17.12
N GLU A 41 -1.02 17.95 -18.16
CA GLU A 41 0.29 18.59 -18.05
C GLU A 41 0.17 19.94 -17.34
N VAL A 42 -0.72 20.81 -17.82
CA VAL A 42 -0.99 22.13 -17.22
C VAL A 42 -1.44 22.02 -15.76
N VAL A 43 -2.37 21.10 -15.44
CA VAL A 43 -2.83 20.90 -14.05
C VAL A 43 -1.71 20.38 -13.15
N ARG A 44 -0.83 19.50 -13.67
CA ARG A 44 0.32 19.01 -12.91
C ARG A 44 1.35 20.11 -12.66
N GLU A 45 1.68 20.89 -13.69
CA GLU A 45 2.67 21.97 -13.61
C GLU A 45 2.20 23.10 -12.68
N THR A 46 0.95 23.53 -12.83
CA THR A 46 0.36 24.56 -11.95
C THR A 46 0.33 24.10 -10.49
N MET A 47 -0.03 22.84 -10.22
CA MET A 47 0.00 22.30 -8.86
C MET A 47 1.43 22.29 -8.28
N LEU A 48 2.43 21.86 -9.06
CA LEU A 48 3.83 21.82 -8.60
C LEU A 48 4.36 23.23 -8.35
N LYS A 49 4.07 24.18 -9.23
CA LYS A 49 4.47 25.59 -9.11
C LYS A 49 3.93 26.24 -7.83
N HIS A 50 2.73 25.84 -7.41
CA HIS A 50 2.02 26.44 -6.27
C HIS A 50 2.02 25.56 -5.00
N ARG A 51 2.85 24.51 -4.94
CA ARG A 51 2.90 23.52 -3.84
C ARG A 51 3.31 24.08 -2.46
N GLY A 52 3.66 25.36 -2.36
CA GLY A 52 4.03 26.04 -1.11
C GLY A 52 3.65 27.51 -1.03
N THR A 53 2.78 28.01 -1.93
CA THR A 53 2.39 29.42 -1.94
C THR A 53 1.61 29.80 -0.68
N GLN A 54 1.99 30.92 -0.06
CA GLN A 54 1.39 31.40 1.20
C GLN A 54 0.13 32.27 0.98
N SER A 55 -0.09 32.80 -0.22
CA SER A 55 -1.25 33.66 -0.51
C SER A 55 -2.53 32.86 -0.73
N SER A 56 -3.48 33.02 0.18
CA SER A 56 -4.79 32.35 0.19
C SER A 56 -5.64 32.69 -1.04
N TRP A 57 -5.64 33.97 -1.44
CA TRP A 57 -6.43 34.47 -2.57
C TRP A 57 -6.03 33.83 -3.90
N ARG A 58 -4.72 33.70 -4.16
CA ARG A 58 -4.23 33.12 -5.40
C ARG A 58 -4.56 31.63 -5.51
N VAL A 59 -4.52 30.91 -4.39
CA VAL A 59 -4.92 29.50 -4.33
C VAL A 59 -6.43 29.35 -4.55
N LEU A 60 -7.24 30.25 -4.00
CA LEU A 60 -8.69 30.24 -4.21
C LEU A 60 -9.05 30.44 -5.68
N GLN A 61 -8.44 31.41 -6.37
CA GLN A 61 -8.63 31.62 -7.81
C GLN A 61 -8.24 30.38 -8.64
N LEU A 62 -7.12 29.72 -8.31
CA LEU A 62 -6.71 28.49 -9.00
C LEU A 62 -7.68 27.33 -8.78
N LEU A 63 -8.27 27.24 -7.58
CA LEU A 63 -9.29 26.23 -7.28
C LEU A 63 -10.60 26.50 -8.02
N GLU A 64 -11.01 27.76 -8.13
CA GLU A 64 -12.18 28.16 -8.92
C GLU A 64 -11.96 27.88 -10.41
N ASP A 65 -10.78 28.19 -10.94
CA ASP A 65 -10.43 27.89 -12.32
C ASP A 65 -10.36 26.38 -12.59
N MET A 66 -9.85 25.58 -11.64
CA MET A 66 -9.88 24.13 -11.74
C MET A 66 -11.31 23.56 -11.66
N LYS A 67 -12.19 24.17 -10.87
CA LYS A 67 -13.62 23.82 -10.84
C LYS A 67 -14.29 24.11 -12.18
N ARG A 68 -14.03 25.27 -12.79
CA ARG A 68 -14.53 25.65 -14.13
C ARG A 68 -14.02 24.71 -15.22
N LEU A 69 -12.73 24.36 -15.19
CA LEU A 69 -12.17 23.37 -16.10
C LEU A 69 -12.88 22.02 -15.97
N ASN A 70 -13.14 21.57 -14.75
CA ASN A 70 -13.84 20.31 -14.52
C ASN A 70 -15.30 20.34 -14.99
N SER A 71 -16.01 21.48 -14.89
CA SER A 71 -17.35 21.60 -15.46
C SER A 71 -17.34 21.55 -16.99
N TYR A 72 -16.38 22.20 -17.65
CA TYR A 72 -16.25 22.11 -19.12
C TYR A 72 -15.91 20.69 -19.58
N LEU A 73 -14.98 20.03 -18.89
CA LEU A 73 -14.62 18.63 -19.17
C LEU A 73 -15.78 17.67 -18.92
N ALA A 74 -16.59 17.89 -17.89
CA ALA A 74 -17.76 17.05 -17.59
C ALA A 74 -18.89 17.23 -18.62
N ALA A 75 -19.09 18.46 -19.11
CA ALA A 75 -20.07 18.78 -20.14
C ALA A 75 -19.59 18.46 -21.58
N ALA A 76 -18.36 17.94 -21.74
CA ALA A 76 -17.70 17.74 -23.03
C ALA A 76 -17.60 19.02 -23.89
N ASP A 77 -17.57 20.19 -23.26
CA ASP A 77 -17.32 21.47 -23.91
C ASP A 77 -15.82 21.62 -24.21
N ILE A 78 -15.46 21.24 -25.45
CA ILE A 78 -14.07 21.24 -25.92
C ILE A 78 -13.51 22.65 -25.95
N GLU A 79 -14.29 23.63 -26.39
CA GLU A 79 -13.82 25.00 -26.61
C GLU A 79 -13.55 25.71 -25.28
N GLY A 80 -14.48 25.61 -24.32
CA GLY A 80 -14.30 26.13 -22.97
C GLY A 80 -13.11 25.49 -22.25
N ALA A 81 -12.92 24.17 -22.40
CA ALA A 81 -11.76 23.48 -21.86
C ALA A 81 -10.44 23.95 -22.53
N TRP A 82 -10.44 24.20 -23.85
CA TRP A 82 -9.27 24.67 -24.58
C TRP A 82 -8.83 26.06 -24.19
N GLN A 83 -9.77 26.99 -24.03
CA GLN A 83 -9.47 28.34 -23.57
C GLN A 83 -8.85 28.34 -22.16
N MET A 84 -9.39 27.50 -21.26
CA MET A 84 -8.85 27.35 -19.91
C MET A 84 -7.45 26.74 -19.89
N VAL A 85 -7.19 25.71 -20.71
CA VAL A 85 -5.86 25.13 -20.84
C VAL A 85 -4.88 26.13 -21.44
N LYS A 86 -5.28 26.89 -22.48
CA LYS A 86 -4.45 27.93 -23.10
C LYS A 86 -4.09 29.08 -22.15
N LYS A 87 -4.98 29.47 -21.24
CA LYS A 87 -4.72 30.49 -20.20
C LYS A 87 -3.49 30.15 -19.35
N TYR A 88 -3.26 28.86 -19.13
CA TYR A 88 -2.21 28.36 -18.24
C TYR A 88 -1.09 27.59 -18.96
N ALA A 89 -1.27 27.24 -20.23
CA ALA A 89 -0.22 26.74 -21.09
C ALA A 89 0.83 27.84 -21.26
N ALA A 90 2.06 27.56 -20.83
CA ALA A 90 3.15 28.52 -20.88
C ALA A 90 3.31 29.07 -22.31
N LYS A 91 3.41 30.42 -22.44
CA LYS A 91 3.97 31.04 -23.64
C LYS A 91 5.34 30.38 -23.92
N PRO A 92 5.70 30.12 -25.19
CA PRO A 92 7.00 29.56 -25.52
C PRO A 92 8.07 30.50 -24.96
N LYS A 93 8.88 30.01 -24.03
CA LYS A 93 10.08 30.73 -23.59
C LYS A 93 11.05 30.71 -24.76
N THR A 94 11.44 31.90 -25.23
CA THR A 94 12.65 32.12 -26.03
C THR A 94 13.78 31.29 -25.43
N GLN A 95 14.50 30.57 -26.29
CA GLN A 95 15.64 29.73 -25.91
C GLN A 95 16.74 30.62 -25.30
N GLU A 96 16.69 30.83 -23.99
CA GLU A 96 17.87 31.14 -23.21
C GLU A 96 18.70 29.86 -23.12
N GLU A 97 19.99 29.98 -23.42
CA GLU A 97 20.98 28.93 -23.36
C GLU A 97 20.79 28.07 -22.09
N LEU A 98 20.46 26.80 -22.31
CA LEU A 98 20.39 25.81 -21.26
C LEU A 98 21.79 25.68 -20.65
N LEU A 99 22.02 26.39 -19.54
CA LEU A 99 23.02 25.96 -18.58
C LEU A 99 22.78 24.46 -18.32
N PRO A 100 23.80 23.60 -18.41
CA PRO A 100 23.62 22.18 -18.20
C PRO A 100 22.98 22.00 -16.83
N MET A 101 21.76 21.45 -16.82
CA MET A 101 21.11 21.06 -15.58
C MET A 101 22.12 20.26 -14.77
N PRO A 102 22.29 20.52 -13.46
CA PRO A 102 23.09 19.63 -12.63
C PRO A 102 22.51 18.25 -12.82
N ALA A 103 23.34 17.33 -13.33
CA ALA A 103 22.94 15.95 -13.52
C ALA A 103 22.21 15.52 -12.25
N LYS A 104 20.97 15.01 -12.38
CA LYS A 104 20.26 14.41 -11.26
C LYS A 104 21.29 13.58 -10.51
N HIS A 105 21.61 13.95 -9.26
CA HIS A 105 22.45 13.13 -8.42
C HIS A 105 21.71 11.80 -8.27
N TYR A 106 21.98 10.86 -9.16
CA TYR A 106 21.82 9.46 -8.89
C TYR A 106 22.90 9.18 -7.84
N SER A 107 22.58 9.50 -6.59
CA SER A 107 23.37 9.00 -5.48
C SER A 107 23.36 7.49 -5.62
N ASP A 108 24.55 6.94 -5.80
CA ASP A 108 24.74 5.50 -5.78
C ASP A 108 24.18 5.00 -4.43
N PRO A 109 23.15 4.13 -4.42
CA PRO A 109 22.51 3.67 -3.19
C PRO A 109 23.49 3.03 -2.20
N ASN A 110 24.65 2.60 -2.66
CA ASN A 110 25.72 2.07 -1.81
C ASN A 110 26.52 3.19 -1.13
N LYS A 111 26.85 4.27 -1.84
CA LYS A 111 27.53 5.44 -1.25
C LYS A 111 26.67 6.10 -0.17
N ASP A 112 25.35 6.17 -0.37
CA ASP A 112 24.42 6.70 0.64
C ASP A 112 24.35 5.83 1.90
N LYS A 113 24.42 4.49 1.75
CA LYS A 113 24.44 3.57 2.90
C LYS A 113 25.75 3.66 3.67
N GLU A 114 26.88 3.72 2.96
CA GLU A 114 28.19 3.88 3.58
C GLU A 114 28.30 5.21 4.33
N ALA A 115 27.81 6.29 3.73
CA ALA A 115 27.67 7.59 4.38
C ALA A 115 26.77 7.53 5.62
N HIS A 116 25.71 6.73 5.60
CA HIS A 116 24.82 6.55 6.75
C HIS A 116 25.47 5.77 7.90
N TYR A 117 26.16 4.66 7.62
CA TYR A 117 26.90 3.91 8.64
C TYR A 117 27.99 4.75 9.28
N TYR A 118 28.72 5.48 8.43
CA TYR A 118 29.75 6.43 8.83
C TYR A 118 29.18 7.54 9.74
N TRP A 119 28.10 8.20 9.33
CA TRP A 119 27.48 9.27 10.11
C TRP A 119 27.04 8.78 11.49
N ARG A 120 26.42 7.59 11.56
CA ARG A 120 25.95 7.02 12.83
C ARG A 120 27.09 6.66 13.78
N TYR A 121 28.17 6.08 13.25
CA TYR A 121 29.35 5.73 14.04
C TYR A 121 30.10 6.98 14.52
N HIS A 122 30.24 7.99 13.65
CA HIS A 122 30.85 9.28 13.99
C HIS A 122 30.08 10.02 15.09
N GLN A 123 28.74 10.07 15.01
CA GLN A 123 27.91 10.68 16.06
C GLN A 123 28.08 9.97 17.41
N GLU A 124 28.16 8.64 17.40
CA GLU A 124 28.31 7.84 18.62
C GLU A 124 29.68 8.04 19.29
N LEU A 125 30.75 8.18 18.52
CA LEU A 125 32.08 8.47 19.06
C LEU A 125 32.24 9.92 19.50
N LYS A 126 31.61 10.86 18.78
CA LYS A 126 31.57 12.29 19.16
C LYS A 126 30.81 12.50 20.47
N SER A 127 29.68 11.82 20.67
CA SER A 127 28.92 11.89 21.92
C SER A 127 29.66 11.28 23.12
N LYS A 128 30.63 10.38 22.86
CA LYS A 128 31.51 9.79 23.88
C LYS A 128 32.81 10.58 24.08
N HIS A 129 32.98 11.71 23.38
CA HIS A 129 34.21 12.53 23.38
C HIS A 129 35.49 11.75 22.97
N LEU A 130 35.34 10.70 22.16
CA LEU A 130 36.45 9.83 21.73
C LEU A 130 37.09 10.27 20.40
N LEU A 131 36.56 11.32 19.76
CA LEU A 131 37.08 11.84 18.49
C LEU A 131 37.45 13.32 18.60
N PRO A 132 38.58 13.73 17.99
CA PRO A 132 38.93 15.14 17.82
C PRO A 132 37.87 15.91 17.01
N ALA A 133 37.79 17.23 17.23
CA ALA A 133 36.85 18.10 16.52
C ALA A 133 37.11 18.18 15.00
N VAL A 134 38.36 17.98 14.57
CA VAL A 134 38.78 18.00 13.17
C VAL A 134 39.64 16.78 12.90
N ILE A 135 39.23 15.96 11.94
CA ILE A 135 39.96 14.75 11.52
C ILE A 135 40.23 14.89 10.01
N PRO A 136 41.49 14.72 9.56
CA PRO A 136 41.78 14.77 8.13
C PRO A 136 41.04 13.66 7.37
N LYS A 137 40.61 13.96 6.13
CA LYS A 137 39.81 13.05 5.30
C LYS A 137 40.48 11.69 5.10
N ASP A 138 41.80 11.67 4.92
CA ASP A 138 42.58 10.44 4.73
C ASP A 138 42.46 9.47 5.92
N TYR A 139 42.49 9.98 7.15
CA TYR A 139 42.29 9.15 8.35
C TYR A 139 40.83 8.72 8.50
N MET A 140 39.89 9.56 8.08
CA MET A 140 38.47 9.19 8.06
C MET A 140 38.22 8.01 7.12
N GLU A 141 38.82 8.01 5.93
CA GLU A 141 38.64 6.95 4.93
C GLU A 141 39.43 5.68 5.27
N LYS A 142 40.68 5.79 5.72
CA LYS A 142 41.56 4.64 5.96
C LYS A 142 41.35 3.96 7.31
N LEU A 143 40.97 4.72 8.36
CA LEU A 143 40.83 4.19 9.72
C LEU A 143 39.37 4.14 10.18
N ILE A 144 38.64 5.24 10.05
CA ILE A 144 37.30 5.35 10.66
C ILE A 144 36.26 4.60 9.84
N ALA A 145 36.29 4.67 8.51
CA ALA A 145 35.31 3.99 7.67
C ALA A 145 35.34 2.46 7.81
N PRO A 146 36.50 1.78 7.80
CA PRO A 146 36.57 0.34 8.06
C PRO A 146 36.04 -0.06 9.45
N LEU A 147 36.35 0.73 10.48
CA LEU A 147 35.83 0.53 11.83
C LEU A 147 34.32 0.73 11.94
N ALA A 148 33.78 1.74 11.24
CA ALA A 148 32.35 2.00 11.19
C ALA A 148 31.59 0.84 10.51
N ARG A 149 32.15 0.30 9.42
CA ARG A 149 31.62 -0.91 8.75
C ARG A 149 31.65 -2.11 9.69
N HIS A 150 32.77 -2.34 10.37
CA HIS A 150 32.91 -3.42 11.33
C HIS A 150 31.89 -3.34 12.48
N ALA A 151 31.69 -2.15 13.06
CA ALA A 151 30.69 -1.93 14.11
C ALA A 151 29.26 -2.21 13.63
N SER A 152 28.94 -1.87 12.39
CA SER A 152 27.65 -2.21 11.78
C SER A 152 27.49 -3.73 11.57
N ASP A 153 28.56 -4.40 11.15
CA ASP A 153 28.56 -5.85 10.94
C ASP A 153 28.47 -6.62 12.26
N LEU A 154 29.06 -6.11 13.34
CA LEU A 154 28.87 -6.65 14.69
C LEU A 154 27.40 -6.60 15.11
N ARG A 155 26.72 -5.47 14.89
CA ARG A 155 25.27 -5.37 15.15
C ARG A 155 24.47 -6.37 14.32
N THR A 156 24.89 -6.60 13.09
CA THR A 156 24.27 -7.58 12.20
C THR A 156 24.50 -9.01 12.70
N LEU A 157 25.71 -9.30 13.20
CA LEU A 157 26.06 -10.56 13.85
C LEU A 157 25.21 -10.80 15.11
N ASP A 158 24.99 -9.79 15.96
CA ASP A 158 24.12 -9.90 17.13
C ASP A 158 22.67 -10.24 16.75
N VAL A 159 22.18 -9.69 15.65
CA VAL A 159 20.85 -10.01 15.12
C VAL A 159 20.82 -11.46 14.63
N VAL A 160 21.85 -11.91 13.90
CA VAL A 160 21.95 -13.29 13.42
C VAL A 160 22.00 -14.27 14.60
N GLN A 161 22.79 -13.97 15.64
CA GLN A 161 22.88 -14.79 16.85
C GLN A 161 21.54 -14.89 17.58
N ARG A 162 20.83 -13.77 17.75
CA ARG A 162 19.47 -13.75 18.33
C ARG A 162 18.46 -14.54 17.49
N GLU A 163 18.54 -14.45 16.17
CA GLU A 163 17.68 -15.24 15.26
C GLU A 163 17.97 -16.74 15.32
N LEU A 164 19.18 -17.13 15.70
CA LEU A 164 19.60 -18.53 15.82
C LEU A 164 19.21 -19.17 17.15
N GLN A 165 19.11 -18.38 18.23
CA GLN A 165 18.71 -18.88 19.56
C GLN A 165 17.34 -19.57 19.58
N ARG A 166 16.42 -19.19 18.69
CA ARG A 166 15.08 -19.78 18.64
C ARG A 166 14.70 -20.20 17.22
N PRO A 167 14.15 -21.42 17.03
CA PRO A 167 13.65 -21.81 15.72
C PRO A 167 12.49 -20.90 15.30
N PRO A 168 12.41 -20.53 14.00
CA PRO A 168 11.38 -19.63 13.53
C PRO A 168 10.00 -20.29 13.61
N LYS A 169 9.06 -19.59 14.24
CA LYS A 169 7.68 -20.08 14.41
C LYS A 169 6.95 -20.15 13.07
N THR A 170 6.28 -21.27 12.82
CA THR A 170 5.28 -21.42 11.75
C THR A 170 3.88 -21.35 12.33
N TYR A 171 3.03 -20.52 11.75
CA TYR A 171 1.66 -20.33 12.23
C TYR A 171 0.69 -20.05 11.09
N LEU A 172 -0.59 -20.24 11.36
CA LEU A 172 -1.67 -19.87 10.46
C LEU A 172 -1.99 -18.40 10.63
N SER A 173 -1.99 -17.68 9.51
CA SER A 173 -2.43 -16.29 9.42
C SER A 173 -3.69 -16.26 8.55
N TYR A 174 -4.49 -15.22 8.69
CA TYR A 174 -5.70 -15.07 7.91
C TYR A 174 -5.85 -13.66 7.36
N THR A 175 -6.64 -13.55 6.30
CA THR A 175 -7.17 -12.28 5.79
C THR A 175 -8.68 -12.35 5.80
N MET A 176 -9.32 -11.26 6.22
CA MET A 176 -10.77 -11.13 6.14
C MET A 176 -11.21 -11.00 4.68
N VAL A 177 -12.27 -11.72 4.35
CA VAL A 177 -12.96 -11.68 3.07
C VAL A 177 -14.46 -11.58 3.34
N GLY A 178 -14.97 -10.35 3.44
CA GLY A 178 -16.30 -10.10 3.99
C GLY A 178 -16.34 -10.51 5.46
N SER A 179 -17.32 -11.32 5.84
CA SER A 179 -17.42 -11.88 7.19
C SER A 179 -16.52 -13.11 7.43
N ASP A 180 -15.99 -13.72 6.37
CA ASP A 180 -15.27 -14.99 6.47
C ASP A 180 -13.75 -14.79 6.55
N ARG A 181 -13.05 -15.79 7.10
CA ARG A 181 -11.58 -15.83 7.21
C ARG A 181 -10.99 -16.75 6.16
N LEU A 182 -10.11 -16.21 5.32
CA LEU A 182 -9.25 -17.02 4.44
C LEU A 182 -7.89 -17.23 5.11
N TRP A 183 -7.57 -18.48 5.44
CA TRP A 183 -6.34 -18.87 6.12
C TRP A 183 -5.20 -19.15 5.14
N PHE A 184 -3.95 -18.94 5.57
CA PHE A 184 -2.73 -19.33 4.88
C PHE A 184 -1.57 -19.52 5.87
N VAL A 185 -0.59 -20.35 5.52
CA VAL A 185 0.57 -20.63 6.37
C VAL A 185 1.63 -19.53 6.23
N ARG A 186 2.10 -19.00 7.37
CA ARG A 186 3.28 -18.14 7.45
C ARG A 186 4.44 -18.95 8.02
N SER A 187 5.56 -18.96 7.29
CA SER A 187 6.77 -19.68 7.67
C SER A 187 8.01 -18.89 7.27
N ALA A 188 9.17 -19.20 7.89
CA ALA A 188 10.44 -18.61 7.51
C ALA A 188 10.78 -18.86 6.03
N VAL A 189 10.38 -20.02 5.51
CA VAL A 189 10.59 -20.44 4.10
C VAL A 189 9.93 -19.45 3.12
N ASN A 190 8.81 -18.85 3.54
CA ASN A 190 7.98 -18.00 2.69
C ASN A 190 8.07 -16.51 3.04
N ARG A 191 8.76 -16.12 4.12
CA ARG A 191 8.77 -14.74 4.67
C ARG A 191 9.22 -13.66 3.66
N LYS A 192 10.18 -13.98 2.79
CA LYS A 192 10.73 -13.03 1.78
C LYS A 192 10.26 -13.33 0.36
N LYS A 193 9.40 -14.34 0.17
CA LYS A 193 8.86 -14.68 -1.14
C LYS A 193 7.67 -13.77 -1.44
N ARG A 194 7.54 -13.34 -2.69
CA ARG A 194 6.32 -12.67 -3.15
C ARG A 194 5.14 -13.61 -2.91
N GLN A 195 4.01 -13.04 -2.48
CA GLN A 195 2.76 -13.80 -2.36
C GLN A 195 2.46 -14.48 -3.69
N SER A 196 2.00 -15.75 -3.67
CA SER A 196 1.71 -16.45 -4.91
C SER A 196 0.60 -15.72 -5.67
N ARG A 197 0.77 -15.60 -7.00
CA ARG A 197 -0.25 -14.98 -7.87
C ARG A 197 -1.60 -15.67 -7.69
N ARG A 198 -1.59 -17.00 -7.54
CA ARG A 198 -2.79 -17.81 -7.25
C ARG A 198 -3.49 -17.42 -5.95
N LEU A 199 -2.76 -17.29 -4.83
CA LEU A 199 -3.37 -16.89 -3.55
C LEU A 199 -3.93 -15.46 -3.64
N THR A 200 -3.21 -14.56 -4.31
CA THR A 200 -3.66 -13.19 -4.55
C THR A 200 -4.95 -13.16 -5.36
N ALA A 201 -5.01 -13.93 -6.44
CA ALA A 201 -6.20 -14.06 -7.26
C ALA A 201 -7.39 -14.59 -6.45
N ILE A 202 -7.18 -15.64 -5.64
CA ILE A 202 -8.22 -16.19 -4.75
C ILE A 202 -8.72 -15.14 -3.76
N ILE A 203 -7.83 -14.37 -3.13
CA ILE A 203 -8.24 -13.30 -2.20
C ILE A 203 -9.10 -12.25 -2.92
N VAL A 204 -8.66 -11.82 -4.10
CA VAL A 204 -9.38 -10.79 -4.88
C VAL A 204 -10.74 -11.30 -5.34
N THR A 205 -10.82 -12.52 -5.87
CA THR A 205 -12.11 -13.09 -6.32
C THR A 205 -13.07 -13.26 -5.15
N MET A 206 -12.59 -13.76 -4.01
CA MET A 206 -13.41 -13.92 -2.81
C MET A 206 -13.89 -12.57 -2.26
N ARG A 207 -13.04 -11.53 -2.28
CA ARG A 207 -13.44 -10.17 -1.86
C ARG A 207 -14.50 -9.57 -2.77
N LYS A 208 -14.30 -9.69 -4.09
CA LYS A 208 -15.31 -9.26 -5.07
C LYS A 208 -16.63 -10.00 -4.89
N ALA A 209 -16.58 -11.32 -4.65
CA ALA A 209 -17.77 -12.13 -4.41
C ALA A 209 -18.47 -11.81 -3.08
N ALA A 210 -17.72 -11.39 -2.06
CA ALA A 210 -18.29 -10.90 -0.81
C ALA A 210 -18.97 -9.54 -0.99
N GLN A 211 -18.31 -8.62 -1.72
CA GLN A 211 -18.88 -7.31 -2.03
C GLN A 211 -20.19 -7.44 -2.83
N ARG A 212 -20.19 -8.23 -3.90
CA ARG A 212 -21.41 -8.51 -4.69
C ARG A 212 -22.56 -9.05 -3.86
N SER A 213 -22.26 -9.94 -2.91
CA SER A 213 -23.29 -10.49 -2.02
C SER A 213 -23.84 -9.44 -1.05
N LEU A 214 -23.02 -8.51 -0.61
CA LEU A 214 -23.44 -7.39 0.24
C LEU A 214 -24.31 -6.42 -0.56
N ASP A 215 -23.85 -6.03 -1.75
CA ASP A 215 -24.59 -5.14 -2.65
C ASP A 215 -25.96 -5.75 -3.00
N GLN A 216 -26.01 -7.04 -3.31
CA GLN A 216 -27.27 -7.75 -3.58
C GLN A 216 -28.18 -7.78 -2.34
N SER A 217 -27.64 -8.01 -1.14
CA SER A 217 -28.44 -7.97 0.08
C SER A 217 -28.99 -6.58 0.38
N ASN A 218 -28.26 -5.51 0.06
CA ASN A 218 -28.75 -4.15 0.26
C ASN A 218 -29.84 -3.82 -0.76
N ARG A 219 -29.63 -4.20 -2.03
CA ARG A 219 -30.63 -4.04 -3.09
C ARG A 219 -31.94 -4.75 -2.76
N LEU A 220 -31.87 -6.01 -2.30
CA LEU A 220 -33.07 -6.75 -1.89
C LEU A 220 -33.79 -6.12 -0.69
N LYS A 221 -33.07 -5.45 0.22
CA LYS A 221 -33.70 -4.73 1.33
C LYS A 221 -34.46 -3.50 0.83
N GLU A 222 -33.87 -2.75 -0.08
CA GLU A 222 -34.51 -1.59 -0.71
C GLU A 222 -35.75 -2.02 -1.50
N GLU A 223 -35.62 -3.03 -2.36
CA GLU A 223 -36.74 -3.58 -3.15
C GLU A 223 -37.84 -4.17 -2.25
N ALA A 224 -37.49 -4.82 -1.13
CA ALA A 224 -38.48 -5.32 -0.17
C ALA A 224 -39.26 -4.20 0.52
N VAL A 225 -38.64 -3.04 0.79
CA VAL A 225 -39.34 -1.86 1.32
C VAL A 225 -40.35 -1.35 0.30
N TRP A 226 -39.95 -1.24 -0.98
CA TRP A 226 -40.88 -0.84 -2.05
C TRP A 226 -42.03 -1.83 -2.22
N ALA A 227 -41.74 -3.13 -2.27
CA ALA A 227 -42.76 -4.17 -2.36
C ALA A 227 -43.72 -4.14 -1.16
N SER A 228 -43.23 -3.83 0.05
CA SER A 228 -44.10 -3.67 1.22
C SER A 228 -45.03 -2.47 1.12
N GLN A 229 -44.58 -1.37 0.50
CA GLN A 229 -45.41 -0.20 0.26
C GLN A 229 -46.45 -0.51 -0.82
N GLU A 230 -46.06 -1.14 -1.93
CA GLU A 230 -46.96 -1.57 -3.01
C GLU A 230 -48.04 -2.53 -2.48
N ALA A 231 -47.66 -3.51 -1.65
CA ALA A 231 -48.60 -4.40 -0.99
C ALA A 231 -49.61 -3.64 -0.10
N ALA A 232 -49.15 -2.63 0.64
CA ALA A 232 -50.03 -1.79 1.47
C ALA A 232 -50.98 -0.93 0.61
N TRP A 233 -50.51 -0.43 -0.54
CA TRP A 233 -51.32 0.30 -1.51
C TRP A 233 -52.41 -0.58 -2.13
N GLU A 234 -52.08 -1.79 -2.57
CA GLU A 234 -53.06 -2.73 -3.12
C GLU A 234 -54.11 -3.13 -2.08
N GLN A 235 -53.69 -3.36 -0.84
CA GLN A 235 -54.62 -3.65 0.25
C GLN A 235 -55.58 -2.49 0.50
N LEU A 236 -55.08 -1.25 0.47
CA LEU A 236 -55.92 -0.05 0.59
C LEU A 236 -56.92 0.06 -0.56
N LEU A 237 -56.51 -0.19 -1.80
CA LEU A 237 -57.41 -0.16 -2.95
C LEU A 237 -58.50 -1.25 -2.86
N ALA A 238 -58.15 -2.43 -2.35
CA ALA A 238 -59.08 -3.54 -2.25
C ALA A 238 -60.06 -3.45 -1.07
N THR A 239 -59.62 -2.92 0.08
CA THR A 239 -60.41 -2.95 1.34
C THR A 239 -60.82 -1.56 1.85
N GLY A 240 -60.29 -0.48 1.26
CA GLY A 240 -60.52 0.90 1.70
C GLY A 240 -59.80 1.27 3.00
N THR A 241 -58.95 0.39 3.55
CA THR A 241 -58.26 0.62 4.82
C THR A 241 -56.76 0.37 4.70
N LEU A 242 -55.95 1.21 5.34
CA LEU A 242 -54.50 1.00 5.45
C LEU A 242 -54.24 -0.19 6.39
N PRO A 243 -53.32 -1.11 6.04
CA PRO A 243 -52.83 -2.07 7.01
C PRO A 243 -52.16 -1.35 8.18
N SER A 244 -52.58 -1.69 9.40
CA SER A 244 -51.93 -1.18 10.62
C SER A 244 -50.46 -1.62 10.65
N ASN A 245 -49.54 -0.69 10.92
CA ASN A 245 -48.11 -0.97 11.05
C ASN A 245 -47.87 -2.07 12.09
N GLY A 246 -47.69 -3.31 11.64
CA GLY A 246 -47.41 -4.48 12.48
C GLY A 246 -48.56 -5.49 12.63
N ALA A 247 -49.73 -5.27 12.04
CA ALA A 247 -50.78 -6.29 11.99
C ALA A 247 -50.48 -7.31 10.89
N LYS A 248 -50.47 -8.61 11.24
CA LYS A 248 -50.56 -9.69 10.26
C LYS A 248 -51.93 -9.57 9.60
N SER A 249 -51.98 -8.88 8.48
CA SER A 249 -53.13 -8.85 7.60
C SER A 249 -53.36 -10.28 7.09
N ASP A 250 -54.55 -10.85 7.30
CA ASP A 250 -54.96 -12.12 6.70
C ASP A 250 -55.11 -12.05 5.16
N TRP A 251 -54.85 -10.87 4.59
CA TRP A 251 -54.90 -10.57 3.17
C TRP A 251 -53.66 -11.14 2.43
N GLN A 252 -53.90 -12.23 1.70
CA GLN A 252 -52.87 -13.04 1.02
C GLN A 252 -52.06 -12.37 -0.12
N PRO A 253 -52.58 -11.40 -0.91
CA PRO A 253 -51.83 -10.85 -2.04
C PRO A 253 -50.56 -10.09 -1.63
N GLY A 254 -50.53 -9.45 -0.46
CA GLY A 254 -49.32 -8.79 0.06
C GLY A 254 -48.17 -9.77 0.37
N GLN A 255 -48.50 -11.02 0.70
CA GLN A 255 -47.50 -12.09 0.84
C GLN A 255 -46.90 -12.49 -0.51
N ALA A 256 -47.68 -12.48 -1.59
CA ALA A 256 -47.20 -12.82 -2.93
C ALA A 256 -46.16 -11.80 -3.45
N TRP A 257 -46.29 -10.53 -3.07
CA TRP A 257 -45.27 -9.49 -3.38
C TRP A 257 -43.94 -9.71 -2.65
N LEU A 258 -43.98 -10.24 -1.42
CA LEU A 258 -42.79 -10.41 -0.57
C LEU A 258 -42.11 -11.78 -0.74
N GLU A 259 -42.86 -12.81 -1.13
CA GLU A 259 -42.37 -14.18 -1.34
C GLU A 259 -41.10 -14.28 -2.21
N PRO A 260 -41.00 -13.64 -3.40
CA PRO A 260 -39.79 -13.73 -4.22
C PRO A 260 -38.56 -13.14 -3.53
N TYR A 261 -38.73 -12.08 -2.74
CA TYR A 261 -37.64 -11.47 -1.98
C TYR A 261 -37.22 -12.35 -0.80
N GLU A 262 -38.16 -12.94 -0.08
CA GLU A 262 -37.87 -13.92 0.97
C GLU A 262 -37.10 -15.12 0.42
N ALA A 263 -37.52 -15.66 -0.72
CA ALA A 263 -36.84 -16.76 -1.40
C ALA A 263 -35.40 -16.35 -1.79
N ALA A 264 -35.22 -15.15 -2.35
CA ALA A 264 -33.90 -14.60 -2.68
C ALA A 264 -33.00 -14.45 -1.44
N PHE A 265 -33.54 -13.97 -0.31
CA PHE A 265 -32.80 -13.90 0.96
C PHE A 265 -32.38 -15.28 1.47
N ARG A 266 -33.26 -16.28 1.40
CA ARG A 266 -32.94 -17.67 1.78
C ARG A 266 -31.81 -18.24 0.90
N ILE A 267 -31.83 -17.98 -0.40
CA ILE A 267 -30.76 -18.39 -1.32
C ILE A 267 -29.43 -17.70 -0.97
N LEU A 268 -29.44 -16.41 -0.64
CA LEU A 268 -28.23 -15.70 -0.21
C LEU A 268 -27.65 -16.25 1.10
N LEU A 269 -28.51 -16.53 2.08
CA LEU A 269 -28.11 -17.11 3.37
C LEU A 269 -27.51 -18.51 3.19
N THR A 270 -28.15 -19.38 2.41
CA THR A 270 -27.63 -20.73 2.12
C THR A 270 -26.30 -20.69 1.35
N ASN A 271 -26.14 -19.77 0.40
CA ASN A 271 -24.87 -19.58 -0.30
C ASN A 271 -23.76 -19.09 0.63
N ARG A 272 -24.09 -18.19 1.57
CA ARG A 272 -23.16 -17.70 2.58
C ARG A 272 -22.70 -18.83 3.50
N THR A 273 -23.62 -19.62 4.06
CA THR A 273 -23.28 -20.73 4.96
C THR A 273 -22.43 -21.79 4.26
N ARG A 274 -22.76 -22.17 3.02
CA ARG A 274 -21.94 -23.07 2.19
C ARG A 274 -20.52 -22.54 1.98
N ARG A 275 -20.37 -21.25 1.72
CA ARG A 275 -19.06 -20.60 1.53
C ARG A 275 -18.25 -20.61 2.83
N THR A 276 -18.85 -20.23 3.96
CA THR A 276 -18.20 -20.25 5.27
C THR A 276 -17.72 -21.65 5.61
N GLN A 277 -18.55 -22.69 5.42
CA GLN A 277 -18.16 -24.09 5.63
C GLN A 277 -16.98 -24.51 4.74
N LYS A 278 -16.98 -24.12 3.46
CA LYS A 278 -15.86 -24.41 2.55
C LYS A 278 -14.55 -23.79 3.03
N LEU A 279 -14.59 -22.54 3.52
CA LEU A 279 -13.41 -21.84 4.05
C LEU A 279 -12.93 -22.44 5.38
N GLN A 280 -13.84 -22.87 6.25
CA GLN A 280 -13.50 -23.59 7.47
C GLN A 280 -12.81 -24.93 7.18
N ARG A 281 -13.35 -25.73 6.25
CA ARG A 281 -12.73 -26.98 5.79
C ARG A 281 -11.34 -26.74 5.19
N TYR A 282 -11.18 -25.69 4.39
CA TYR A 282 -9.89 -25.29 3.86
C TYR A 282 -8.88 -24.93 4.97
N GLY A 283 -9.31 -24.14 5.97
CA GLY A 283 -8.48 -23.80 7.14
C GLY A 283 -8.05 -25.04 7.93
N ALA A 284 -8.97 -25.98 8.17
CA ALA A 284 -8.67 -27.23 8.85
C ALA A 284 -7.66 -28.10 8.06
N HIS A 285 -7.82 -28.17 6.74
CA HIS A 285 -6.89 -28.86 5.86
C HIS A 285 -5.48 -28.25 5.91
N LEU A 286 -5.37 -26.91 5.89
CA LEU A 286 -4.09 -26.22 6.05
C LEU A 286 -3.44 -26.53 7.40
N SER A 287 -4.22 -26.57 8.47
CA SER A 287 -3.74 -26.88 9.83
C SER A 287 -3.22 -28.31 9.94
N ARG A 288 -3.90 -29.29 9.31
CA ARG A 288 -3.54 -30.71 9.43
C ARG A 288 -2.34 -31.10 8.55
N LEU A 289 -2.26 -30.61 7.31
CA LEU A 289 -1.25 -31.07 6.36
C LEU A 289 -0.15 -30.05 6.12
N GLN A 290 -0.50 -28.81 5.78
CA GLN A 290 0.49 -27.83 5.35
C GLN A 290 1.29 -27.25 6.51
N LEU A 291 0.65 -26.98 7.65
CA LEU A 291 1.32 -26.40 8.82
C LEU A 291 2.45 -27.30 9.35
N PRO A 292 2.26 -28.62 9.58
CA PRO A 292 3.35 -29.51 9.97
C PRO A 292 4.46 -29.61 8.92
N TYR A 293 4.10 -29.66 7.63
CA TYR A 293 5.07 -29.67 6.54
C TYR A 293 5.99 -28.44 6.59
N TYR A 294 5.41 -27.23 6.65
CA TYR A 294 6.20 -26.00 6.71
C TYR A 294 6.96 -25.85 8.03
N SER A 295 6.45 -26.40 9.13
CA SER A 295 7.17 -26.47 10.42
C SER A 295 8.45 -27.30 10.27
N LYS A 296 8.34 -28.53 9.72
CA LYS A 296 9.50 -29.39 9.44
C LYS A 296 10.51 -28.71 8.51
N CYS A 297 10.06 -28.08 7.42
CA CYS A 297 10.95 -27.35 6.51
C CYS A 297 11.64 -26.16 7.20
N SER A 298 10.95 -25.45 8.09
CA SER A 298 11.51 -24.31 8.82
C SER A 298 12.54 -24.76 9.85
N ALA A 299 12.29 -25.86 10.55
CA ALA A 299 13.23 -26.49 11.47
C ALA A 299 14.50 -26.97 10.72
N ALA A 300 14.34 -27.66 9.59
CA ALA A 300 15.47 -28.10 8.78
C ALA A 300 16.32 -26.93 8.25
N MET A 301 15.68 -25.83 7.83
CA MET A 301 16.39 -24.62 7.42
C MET A 301 17.17 -23.99 8.57
N HIS A 302 16.57 -23.93 9.76
CA HIS A 302 17.20 -23.37 10.96
C HIS A 302 18.41 -24.23 11.38
N ALA A 303 18.27 -25.55 11.43
CA ALA A 303 19.38 -26.47 11.71
C ALA A 303 20.55 -26.29 10.74
N ARG A 304 20.28 -26.17 9.44
CA ARG A 304 21.32 -25.88 8.42
C ARG A 304 21.98 -24.53 8.66
N ARG A 305 21.22 -23.50 9.06
CA ARG A 305 21.76 -22.16 9.36
C ARG A 305 22.62 -22.19 10.63
N ALA A 306 22.20 -22.92 11.67
CA ALA A 306 22.96 -23.12 12.90
C ALA A 306 24.29 -23.81 12.64
N LYS A 307 24.30 -24.91 11.87
CA LYS A 307 25.54 -25.59 11.48
C LYS A 307 26.51 -24.67 10.72
N ARG A 308 26.01 -23.84 9.80
CA ARG A 308 26.84 -22.83 9.12
C ARG A 308 27.40 -21.79 10.09
N PHE A 309 26.63 -21.43 11.13
CA PHE A 309 27.06 -20.44 12.12
C PHE A 309 28.15 -20.98 13.03
N GLU A 310 28.09 -22.25 13.41
CA GLU A 310 29.18 -22.93 14.14
C GLU A 310 30.48 -22.94 13.34
N CYS A 311 30.41 -23.23 12.03
CA CYS A 311 31.59 -23.14 11.17
C CYS A 311 32.11 -21.69 11.03
N PHE A 312 31.21 -20.73 10.89
CA PHE A 312 31.54 -19.31 10.85
C PHE A 312 32.25 -18.84 12.13
N GLN A 313 31.81 -19.30 13.31
CA GLN A 313 32.46 -18.97 14.58
C GLN A 313 33.92 -19.44 14.64
N LYS A 314 34.25 -20.57 14.00
CA LYS A 314 35.64 -21.06 13.93
C LYS A 314 36.53 -20.13 13.12
N GLU A 315 36.02 -19.45 12.09
CA GLU A 315 36.79 -18.53 11.24
C GLU A 315 36.84 -17.10 11.80
N LEU A 316 36.14 -16.81 12.89
CA LEU A 316 35.96 -15.45 13.42
C LEU A 316 37.28 -14.79 13.89
N HIS A 317 38.26 -15.62 14.31
CA HIS A 317 39.60 -15.16 14.68
C HIS A 317 40.40 -14.57 13.51
N THR A 318 39.99 -14.82 12.26
CA THR A 318 40.66 -14.31 11.06
C THR A 318 40.18 -12.90 10.65
N VAL A 319 39.19 -12.35 11.35
CA VAL A 319 38.55 -11.08 11.01
C VAL A 319 39.53 -9.93 11.24
N ASN A 320 39.80 -9.16 10.19
CA ASN A 320 40.52 -7.90 10.27
C ASN A 320 39.74 -6.82 9.50
N PRO A 321 39.27 -5.76 10.17
CA PRO A 321 38.45 -4.73 9.55
C PRO A 321 39.19 -3.91 8.49
N PHE A 322 40.52 -3.86 8.53
CA PHE A 322 41.34 -3.05 7.61
C PHE A 322 41.76 -3.80 6.35
N VAL A 323 41.60 -5.13 6.31
CA VAL A 323 42.00 -5.96 5.17
C VAL A 323 40.76 -6.33 4.35
N PRO A 324 40.65 -5.86 3.09
CA PRO A 324 39.52 -6.21 2.25
C PRO A 324 39.47 -7.73 2.04
N GLY A 325 38.28 -8.32 2.16
CA GLY A 325 38.10 -9.78 2.04
C GLY A 325 38.25 -10.56 3.34
N ARG A 326 38.87 -9.96 4.36
CA ARG A 326 38.97 -10.51 5.73
C ARG A 326 38.15 -9.71 6.75
N ASP A 327 37.39 -8.73 6.28
CA ASP A 327 36.43 -8.00 7.10
C ASP A 327 35.22 -8.87 7.48
N LEU A 328 34.52 -8.47 8.54
CA LEU A 328 33.38 -9.22 9.07
C LEU A 328 32.25 -9.34 8.03
N GLY A 329 32.02 -8.30 7.23
CA GLY A 329 31.05 -8.30 6.13
C GLY A 329 31.34 -9.34 5.05
N SER A 330 32.62 -9.49 4.66
CA SER A 330 33.08 -10.54 3.73
C SER A 330 32.76 -11.93 4.28
N LEU A 331 33.09 -12.13 5.56
CA LEU A 331 32.92 -13.41 6.25
C LEU A 331 31.43 -13.77 6.42
N LEU A 332 30.60 -12.80 6.81
CA LEU A 332 29.14 -12.95 6.88
C LEU A 332 28.51 -13.27 5.52
N SER A 333 29.06 -12.70 4.44
CA SER A 333 28.63 -12.94 3.07
C SER A 333 29.05 -14.32 2.57
N LYS A 334 30.31 -14.73 2.82
CA LYS A 334 30.87 -16.06 2.49
C LYS A 334 29.98 -17.18 3.05
N TRP A 335 29.59 -17.07 4.32
CA TRP A 335 28.74 -18.08 4.99
C TRP A 335 27.23 -17.90 4.74
N ARG A 336 26.83 -16.94 3.90
CA ARG A 336 25.43 -16.63 3.56
C ARG A 336 24.58 -16.36 4.81
N MET A 337 25.15 -15.69 5.81
CA MET A 337 24.42 -15.23 6.99
C MET A 337 23.56 -14.01 6.68
N VAL A 338 23.99 -13.23 5.69
CA VAL A 338 23.27 -12.09 5.12
C VAL A 338 23.09 -12.32 3.61
N ASN A 339 22.00 -11.81 3.04
CA ASN A 339 21.77 -11.90 1.60
C ASN A 339 22.81 -11.04 0.87
N GLY A 340 23.73 -11.67 0.12
CA GLY A 340 24.85 -11.03 -0.57
C GLY A 340 24.51 -9.98 -1.64
N LYS A 341 23.23 -9.63 -1.86
CA LYS A 341 22.85 -8.53 -2.75
C LYS A 341 23.15 -7.13 -2.19
N ASN A 342 23.58 -7.03 -0.94
CA ASN A 342 23.71 -5.76 -0.22
C ASN A 342 25.13 -5.42 0.26
N TYR A 343 26.15 -6.25 -0.03
CA TYR A 343 27.47 -6.10 0.60
C TYR A 343 28.64 -5.98 -0.38
N TYR A 344 28.53 -6.55 -1.60
CA TYR A 344 29.54 -6.38 -2.65
C TYR A 344 28.85 -6.20 -3.99
N ARG A 345 28.42 -4.97 -4.27
CA ARG A 345 28.29 -4.43 -5.64
C ARG A 345 28.54 -2.95 -5.59
#